data_AF-A0A836Q3U9-F1
#
_entry.id   AF-A0A836Q3U9-F1
#
_cell.length_a   1.000
_cell.length_b   1.000
_cell.length_c   1.000
_cell.angle_alpha   90.00
_cell.angle_beta   90.00
_cell.angle_gamma   90.00
#
_symmetry.space_group_name_H-M   'P 1'
#
loop_
_entity.id
_entity.type
_entity.pdbx_description
1 polymer ?
#
loop_
_entity_poly.entity_id
_entity_poly.type
_entity_poly.pdbx_seq_one_letter_code
_entity_poly.pdbx_strand_id
1 'polypeptide(L)'
;MPEEQTERSQPVEQGAEKKALSTADAQAARTTSGSEVKEVQASNPNKFESMTELPTIKDGKSLEEHQQQSFGIDMGDSTAVTAKGIEAPAKKKVSLDLRPSYVEGLKAVGNDEEAQGRFSIDYMERKAKEAFDALQKLPAEQVLIASNITPTVTNFDQMQQYPEVQSDVPNEGTIAWDPRKDAKKQIDKGLYPHRENPEEWVDNEAARLASQCFPRLAAYSVRHEGIGPHLISAILQNEQTYYRSDKDAVPDAVVRRTGALPLDMTVGPAQMKVSNIKHLAQTYPDILGSASDSTHLATDKWYATMLVGAYLDDKIQTFESWSKHPPDRTKLTKDERYQYDHALPLWKAGMETKALAMSYNPAGGKDHLNNVLKHLP
;
A
#
# COMPACT_ATOMS: atom_id res chain seq x y z
N MET A 1 -51.41 11.97 69.57
CA MET A 1 -50.45 10.99 69.04
C MET A 1 -49.72 11.63 67.87
N PRO A 2 -48.40 11.50 67.82
CA PRO A 2 -47.55 12.66 68.08
C PRO A 2 -46.50 12.93 66.99
N GLU A 3 -45.76 14.02 67.22
CA GLU A 3 -44.35 14.28 66.83
C GLU A 3 -44.05 14.55 65.35
N GLU A 4 -43.20 15.48 64.94
CA GLU A 4 -42.33 16.50 65.57
C GLU A 4 -41.83 17.33 64.36
N GLN A 5 -42.05 18.64 64.25
CA GLN A 5 -41.31 19.75 64.86
C GLN A 5 -39.81 19.88 64.53
N THR A 6 -39.46 21.12 64.12
CA THR A 6 -38.20 21.86 64.35
C THR A 6 -37.14 21.74 63.22
N GLU A 7 -36.91 22.73 62.35
CA GLU A 7 -36.62 24.17 62.52
C GLU A 7 -35.17 24.47 62.99
N ARG A 8 -34.63 25.58 62.47
CA ARG A 8 -33.40 26.33 62.78
C ARG A 8 -32.19 26.12 61.86
N SER A 9 -31.77 27.12 61.06
CA SER A 9 -31.33 28.51 61.38
C SER A 9 -30.00 28.46 62.18
N GLN A 10 -28.92 29.17 61.85
CA GLN A 10 -28.78 30.58 61.51
C GLN A 10 -27.42 30.89 60.83
N PRO A 11 -27.27 32.11 60.27
CA PRO A 11 -26.04 32.74 59.77
C PRO A 11 -25.31 33.53 60.89
N VAL A 12 -24.47 34.52 60.51
CA VAL A 12 -23.67 35.49 61.31
C VAL A 12 -22.18 35.06 61.34
N GLU A 13 -21.18 35.84 60.95
CA GLU A 13 -20.90 37.24 61.33
C GLU A 13 -19.90 37.92 60.37
N GLN A 14 -20.03 39.25 60.28
CA GLN A 14 -19.09 40.19 59.68
C GLN A 14 -17.88 40.43 60.59
N GLY A 15 -16.73 40.83 60.02
CA GLY A 15 -15.61 41.33 60.83
C GLY A 15 -14.47 41.88 59.98
N ALA A 16 -14.55 43.17 59.66
CA ALA A 16 -13.42 43.96 59.19
C ALA A 16 -12.41 44.19 60.34
N GLU A 17 -11.11 44.23 60.03
CA GLU A 17 -10.21 45.37 60.29
C GLU A 17 -8.72 45.00 60.19
N LYS A 18 -8.01 45.76 59.35
CA LYS A 18 -6.68 46.39 59.55
C LYS A 18 -5.63 45.63 60.39
N LYS A 19 -4.46 45.35 59.78
CA LYS A 19 -3.23 46.15 60.00
C LYS A 19 -2.03 45.61 59.20
N ALA A 20 -1.16 46.57 58.91
CA ALA A 20 0.09 46.53 58.16
C ALA A 20 1.16 45.55 58.66
N LEU A 21 2.00 45.10 57.73
CA LEU A 21 3.47 44.97 57.82
C LEU A 21 3.97 44.84 56.35
N SER A 22 4.58 45.86 55.73
CA SER A 22 5.98 46.29 55.83
C SER A 22 6.98 45.37 55.10
N THR A 23 7.61 45.96 54.07
CA THR A 23 8.90 45.70 53.35
C THR A 23 8.65 45.56 51.85
N ALA A 24 8.92 46.54 50.97
CA ALA A 24 10.17 47.26 50.67
C ALA A 24 11.29 46.30 50.25
N ASP A 25 11.48 46.06 48.95
CA ASP A 25 12.66 46.57 48.23
C ASP A 25 12.69 46.21 46.73
N ALA A 26 13.23 47.17 45.97
CA ALA A 26 13.87 47.07 44.66
C ALA A 26 13.01 46.97 43.38
N GLN A 27 12.47 48.13 42.97
CA GLN A 27 12.50 48.56 41.56
C GLN A 27 13.81 49.29 41.27
N ALA A 28 14.48 48.90 40.18
CA ALA A 28 15.30 49.77 39.32
C ALA A 28 15.40 49.07 37.95
N ALA A 29 14.55 49.37 36.97
CA ALA A 29 14.67 50.48 36.01
C ALA A 29 16.02 50.49 35.27
N ARG A 30 16.02 50.15 33.96
CA ARG A 30 16.11 51.13 32.87
C ARG A 30 16.17 50.49 31.48
N THR A 31 15.25 51.00 30.66
CA THR A 31 15.28 51.21 29.22
C THR A 31 16.66 51.31 28.55
N THR A 32 16.86 50.57 27.45
CA THR A 32 17.68 50.96 26.27
C THR A 32 17.03 50.29 25.05
N SER A 33 16.33 51.06 24.20
CA SER A 33 16.76 51.54 22.88
C SER A 33 17.25 50.45 21.93
N GLY A 34 16.56 50.31 20.80
CA GLY A 34 16.70 49.20 19.86
C GLY A 34 17.83 49.27 18.86
N SER A 35 17.86 48.24 18.01
CA SER A 35 18.32 48.23 16.62
C SER A 35 18.17 46.81 16.08
N GLU A 36 17.51 46.70 14.93
CA GLU A 36 17.86 45.84 13.80
C GLU A 36 18.20 44.35 14.06
N VAL A 37 17.26 43.46 13.76
CA VAL A 37 17.59 42.25 13.00
C VAL A 37 16.52 42.01 11.94
N LYS A 38 17.04 41.80 10.72
CA LYS A 38 16.38 41.78 9.43
C LYS A 38 15.28 40.74 9.30
N GLU A 39 14.16 41.21 8.77
CA GLU A 39 13.19 40.49 7.98
C GLU A 39 13.88 39.93 6.71
N VAL A 40 13.93 38.62 6.56
CA VAL A 40 14.20 37.96 5.27
C VAL A 40 12.92 37.27 4.84
N GLN A 41 12.07 38.05 4.16
CA GLN A 41 10.98 37.53 3.37
C GLN A 41 11.51 36.98 2.04
N ALA A 42 11.00 35.78 1.72
CA ALA A 42 10.54 35.35 0.40
C ALA A 42 11.36 35.73 -0.83
N SER A 43 12.10 34.75 -1.36
CA SER A 43 12.29 34.59 -2.81
C SER A 43 12.73 33.17 -3.10
N ASN A 44 11.77 32.26 -3.28
CA ASN A 44 12.03 30.99 -3.97
C ASN A 44 11.09 30.89 -5.18
N PRO A 45 11.48 31.41 -6.35
CA PRO A 45 10.69 31.28 -7.55
C PRO A 45 10.86 29.87 -8.12
N ASN A 46 9.74 29.14 -8.15
CA ASN A 46 9.52 28.02 -9.06
C ASN A 46 9.97 28.39 -10.48
N LYS A 47 11.04 27.77 -10.94
CA LYS A 47 11.35 27.64 -12.36
C LYS A 47 12.14 26.35 -12.58
N PHE A 48 11.43 25.23 -12.69
CA PHE A 48 11.98 24.05 -13.35
C PHE A 48 11.23 23.84 -14.66
N GLU A 49 12.00 24.08 -15.72
CA GLU A 49 11.67 23.83 -17.10
C GLU A 49 11.42 22.33 -17.32
N SER A 50 10.52 22.06 -18.26
CA SER A 50 10.16 20.75 -18.77
C SER A 50 11.39 19.94 -19.19
N MET A 51 11.80 18.96 -18.39
CA MET A 51 12.59 17.83 -18.89
C MET A 51 11.66 16.82 -19.56
N THR A 52 11.28 17.16 -20.79
CA THR A 52 10.87 16.20 -21.80
C THR A 52 12.13 15.50 -22.32
N GLU A 53 11.99 14.22 -22.67
CA GLU A 53 12.99 13.35 -23.33
C GLU A 53 13.90 12.51 -22.40
N LEU A 54 13.37 11.34 -22.03
CA LEU A 54 14.19 10.15 -21.77
C LEU A 54 14.71 9.61 -23.12
N PRO A 55 15.97 9.17 -23.22
CA PRO A 55 16.52 8.65 -24.46
C PRO A 55 15.79 7.38 -24.88
N THR A 56 15.22 7.40 -26.08
CA THR A 56 14.69 6.23 -26.77
C THR A 56 15.88 5.35 -27.15
N ILE A 57 16.02 4.18 -26.52
CA ILE A 57 16.98 3.17 -26.97
C ILE A 57 16.38 2.53 -28.23
N LYS A 58 16.74 3.10 -29.38
CA LYS A 58 16.77 2.39 -30.65
C LYS A 58 18.07 1.59 -30.65
N ASP A 59 17.95 0.27 -30.56
CA ASP A 59 18.56 -0.62 -31.54
C ASP A 59 18.31 -2.07 -31.14
N GLY A 60 17.57 -2.76 -32.00
CA GLY A 60 17.52 -4.20 -32.02
C GLY A 60 18.83 -4.75 -32.54
N LYS A 61 19.49 -5.59 -31.74
CA LYS A 61 20.35 -6.65 -32.23
C LYS A 61 20.11 -7.90 -31.39
N SER A 62 19.58 -8.91 -32.05
CA SER A 62 19.64 -10.32 -31.65
C SER A 62 21.11 -10.74 -31.53
N LEU A 63 21.45 -11.44 -30.46
CA LEU A 63 22.61 -12.31 -30.46
C LEU A 63 22.29 -13.57 -29.65
N GLU A 64 22.04 -14.64 -30.39
CA GLU A 64 22.17 -16.01 -29.93
C GLU A 64 23.65 -16.35 -29.66
N GLU A 65 23.85 -17.33 -28.78
CA GLU A 65 25.03 -18.21 -28.66
C GLU A 65 26.41 -17.64 -28.26
N HIS A 66 26.79 -17.91 -27.00
CA HIS A 66 28.08 -18.53 -26.60
C HIS A 66 27.92 -18.98 -25.13
N GLN A 67 27.76 -20.27 -24.85
CA GLN A 67 28.77 -21.32 -24.74
C GLN A 67 29.74 -21.11 -23.54
N GLN A 68 29.52 -21.96 -22.54
CA GLN A 68 30.48 -22.57 -21.60
C GLN A 68 31.80 -21.84 -21.37
N GLN A 69 32.01 -21.34 -20.15
CA GLN A 69 33.33 -21.37 -19.52
C GLN A 69 33.21 -21.54 -18.01
N SER A 70 33.61 -22.73 -17.58
CA SER A 70 33.94 -23.10 -16.21
C SER A 70 35.10 -22.27 -15.69
N PHE A 71 34.94 -21.69 -14.50
CA PHE A 71 36.07 -21.39 -13.63
C PHE A 71 35.72 -21.85 -12.22
N GLY A 72 36.38 -22.94 -11.82
CA GLY A 72 36.45 -23.35 -10.43
C GLY A 72 37.32 -22.36 -9.66
N ILE A 73 36.86 -21.98 -8.48
CA ILE A 73 37.70 -21.37 -7.46
C ILE A 73 37.51 -22.19 -6.19
N ASP A 74 38.54 -22.98 -5.94
CA ASP A 74 38.97 -23.54 -4.67
C ASP A 74 39.06 -22.44 -3.60
N MET A 75 38.45 -22.68 -2.44
CA MET A 75 38.71 -21.93 -1.22
C MET A 75 38.79 -22.93 -0.07
N GLY A 76 40.03 -23.38 0.16
CA GLY A 76 40.43 -24.26 1.22
C GLY A 76 40.16 -23.74 2.64
N ASP A 77 40.34 -24.70 3.53
CA ASP A 77 40.10 -24.67 4.96
C ASP A 77 40.85 -23.60 5.77
N SER A 78 40.31 -23.43 6.98
CA SER A 78 40.99 -23.04 8.23
C SER A 78 41.11 -21.55 8.52
N THR A 79 40.38 -21.06 9.52
CA THR A 79 40.91 -20.97 10.90
C THR A 79 39.88 -20.35 11.84
N ALA A 80 39.76 -20.97 13.02
CA ALA A 80 39.03 -20.46 14.16
C ALA A 80 39.78 -19.28 14.80
N VAL A 81 39.06 -18.21 15.13
CA VAL A 81 39.51 -17.19 16.10
C VAL A 81 38.34 -16.83 17.01
N THR A 82 38.45 -17.29 18.26
CA THR A 82 37.67 -16.83 19.41
C THR A 82 38.15 -15.46 19.87
N ALA A 83 37.26 -14.48 20.08
CA ALA A 83 37.50 -13.37 21.01
C ALA A 83 36.19 -12.66 21.45
N LYS A 84 35.89 -12.84 22.75
CA LYS A 84 35.31 -11.90 23.72
C LYS A 84 34.39 -10.75 23.26
N GLY A 85 33.10 -10.93 23.56
CA GLY A 85 32.31 -10.12 24.50
C GLY A 85 32.36 -8.59 24.42
N ILE A 86 31.29 -7.99 23.91
CA ILE A 86 30.85 -6.63 24.24
C ILE A 86 29.43 -6.75 24.79
N GLU A 87 29.24 -6.32 26.04
CA GLU A 87 27.94 -6.26 26.72
C GLU A 87 27.06 -5.20 26.04
N ALA A 88 25.88 -5.62 25.57
CA ALA A 88 24.86 -4.72 25.05
C ALA A 88 24.03 -4.12 26.20
N PRO A 89 23.72 -2.81 26.18
CA PRO A 89 22.89 -2.18 27.20
C PRO A 89 21.44 -2.70 27.16
N ALA A 90 20.87 -2.84 28.36
CA ALA A 90 19.57 -3.42 28.63
C ALA A 90 18.43 -2.84 27.76
N LYS A 91 17.77 -3.73 27.01
CA LYS A 91 16.55 -3.44 26.25
C LYS A 91 15.40 -3.14 27.23
N LYS A 92 14.84 -1.93 27.13
CA LYS A 92 13.59 -1.54 27.80
C LYS A 92 12.45 -2.32 27.14
N LYS A 93 11.91 -3.32 27.84
CA LYS A 93 10.72 -4.07 27.40
C LYS A 93 9.53 -3.11 27.39
N VAL A 94 9.02 -2.79 26.21
CA VAL A 94 7.69 -2.23 26.02
C VAL A 94 6.77 -3.43 25.84
N SER A 95 5.99 -3.78 26.85
CA SER A 95 4.93 -4.79 26.72
C SER A 95 3.75 -4.14 26.02
N LEU A 96 3.51 -4.48 24.76
CA LEU A 96 2.20 -4.31 24.13
C LEU A 96 1.29 -5.43 24.66
N ASP A 97 0.23 -5.08 25.39
CA ASP A 97 -0.83 -6.00 25.76
C ASP A 97 -1.63 -6.38 24.50
N LEU A 98 -1.32 -7.54 23.93
CA LEU A 98 -2.13 -8.16 22.88
C LEU A 98 -3.35 -8.86 23.51
N ARG A 99 -4.51 -8.71 22.88
CA ARG A 99 -5.81 -9.20 23.39
C ARG A 99 -5.83 -10.73 23.60
N PRO A 100 -6.46 -11.25 24.68
CA PRO A 100 -6.47 -12.69 25.02
C PRO A 100 -7.14 -13.65 24.03
N SER A 101 -7.86 -13.18 23.01
CA SER A 101 -8.69 -14.03 22.14
C SER A 101 -7.93 -14.88 21.11
N TYR A 102 -6.60 -14.79 21.05
CA TYR A 102 -5.78 -15.47 20.02
C TYR A 102 -5.04 -16.73 20.50
N VAL A 103 -4.94 -16.97 21.82
CA VAL A 103 -4.04 -18.01 22.37
C VAL A 103 -4.68 -19.41 22.43
N GLU A 104 -6.01 -19.53 22.37
CA GLU A 104 -6.69 -20.84 22.54
C GLU A 104 -6.90 -21.65 21.25
N GLY A 105 -6.62 -21.10 20.06
CA GLY A 105 -6.84 -21.79 18.79
C GLY A 105 -5.78 -22.81 18.36
N LEU A 106 -4.60 -22.81 18.99
CA LEU A 106 -3.39 -23.45 18.43
C LEU A 106 -3.04 -24.85 18.98
N LYS A 107 -3.93 -25.50 19.75
CA LYS A 107 -3.61 -26.80 20.39
C LYS A 107 -4.27 -28.05 19.79
N ALA A 108 -4.95 -27.96 18.66
CA ALA A 108 -5.74 -29.09 18.17
C ALA A 108 -5.70 -29.31 16.65
N VAL A 109 -4.53 -29.52 16.04
CA VAL A 109 -4.46 -30.18 14.73
C VAL A 109 -3.23 -31.08 14.66
N GLY A 110 -3.46 -32.38 14.51
CA GLY A 110 -2.43 -33.41 14.36
C GLY A 110 -1.91 -33.49 12.92
N ASN A 111 -0.63 -33.85 12.82
CA ASN A 111 0.17 -33.93 11.60
C ASN A 111 -0.32 -35.01 10.64
N ASP A 112 -0.83 -34.61 9.46
CA ASP A 112 -0.81 -35.40 8.23
C ASP A 112 -0.95 -34.46 7.01
N GLU A 113 0.07 -33.59 6.84
CA GLU A 113 0.06 -32.48 5.87
C GLU A 113 0.20 -32.94 4.40
N GLU A 114 0.81 -34.11 4.16
CA GLU A 114 1.15 -34.56 2.80
C GLU A 114 -0.06 -35.15 2.05
N ALA A 115 -0.98 -35.80 2.77
CA ALA A 115 -2.20 -36.37 2.19
C ALA A 115 -3.26 -35.29 1.89
N GLN A 116 -3.33 -34.24 2.71
CA GLN A 116 -4.29 -33.15 2.54
C GLN A 116 -3.91 -32.21 1.37
N GLY A 117 -2.61 -32.01 1.14
CA GLY A 117 -2.12 -31.20 0.03
C GLY A 117 -2.46 -31.77 -1.35
N ARG A 118 -2.31 -33.09 -1.55
CA ARG A 118 -2.60 -33.75 -2.83
C ARG A 118 -4.11 -33.80 -3.15
N PHE A 119 -4.96 -34.04 -2.15
CA PHE A 119 -6.42 -34.01 -2.32
C PHE A 119 -6.94 -32.62 -2.72
N SER A 120 -6.28 -31.55 -2.29
CA SER A 120 -6.68 -30.17 -2.57
C SER A 120 -6.42 -29.74 -4.02
N ILE A 121 -5.29 -30.14 -4.60
CA ILE A 121 -4.92 -29.78 -5.99
C ILE A 121 -5.86 -30.45 -6.99
N ASP A 122 -6.05 -31.77 -6.89
CA ASP A 122 -6.94 -32.53 -7.78
C ASP A 122 -8.40 -32.03 -7.69
N TYR A 123 -8.83 -31.63 -6.49
CA TYR A 123 -10.16 -31.07 -6.28
C TYR A 123 -10.33 -29.70 -6.98
N MET A 124 -9.32 -28.83 -6.87
CA MET A 124 -9.35 -27.48 -7.46
C MET A 124 -9.26 -27.54 -8.99
N GLU A 125 -8.41 -28.40 -9.56
CA GLU A 125 -8.33 -28.62 -11.01
C GLU A 125 -9.66 -29.12 -11.57
N ARG A 126 -10.32 -30.04 -10.88
CA ARG A 126 -11.65 -30.53 -11.26
C ARG A 126 -12.71 -29.43 -11.22
N LYS A 127 -12.72 -28.58 -10.17
CA LYS A 127 -13.68 -27.48 -10.05
C LYS A 127 -13.45 -26.37 -11.08
N ALA A 128 -12.20 -26.06 -11.39
CA ALA A 128 -11.85 -25.11 -12.46
C ALA A 128 -12.31 -25.63 -13.82
N LYS A 129 -12.14 -26.92 -14.10
CA LYS A 129 -12.62 -27.56 -15.34
C LYS A 129 -14.15 -27.56 -15.43
N GLU A 130 -14.86 -27.90 -14.34
CA GLU A 130 -16.33 -27.85 -14.29
C GLU A 130 -16.85 -26.43 -14.58
N ALA A 131 -16.21 -25.40 -14.04
CA ALA A 131 -16.59 -24.00 -14.30
C ALA A 131 -16.33 -23.58 -15.76
N PHE A 132 -15.21 -24.02 -16.34
CA PHE A 132 -14.88 -23.76 -17.73
C PHE A 132 -15.85 -24.46 -18.69
N ASP A 133 -16.19 -25.72 -18.43
CA ASP A 133 -17.16 -26.49 -19.20
C ASP A 133 -18.58 -25.89 -19.09
N ALA A 134 -18.94 -25.32 -17.94
CA ALA A 134 -20.22 -24.62 -17.76
C ALA A 134 -20.29 -23.33 -18.59
N LEU A 135 -19.18 -22.60 -18.72
CA LEU A 135 -19.10 -21.40 -19.57
C LEU A 135 -19.19 -21.73 -21.06
N GLN A 136 -18.65 -22.86 -21.50
CA GLN A 136 -18.77 -23.31 -22.89
C GLN A 136 -20.17 -23.81 -23.27
N LYS A 137 -21.00 -24.17 -22.28
CA LYS A 137 -22.39 -24.64 -22.48
C LYS A 137 -23.43 -23.52 -22.56
N LEU A 138 -23.01 -22.25 -22.47
CA LEU A 138 -23.93 -21.14 -22.71
C LEU A 138 -24.35 -21.14 -24.19
N PRO A 139 -25.65 -21.24 -24.50
CA PRO A 139 -26.13 -21.40 -25.87
C PRO A 139 -25.81 -20.15 -26.68
N ALA A 140 -25.22 -20.35 -27.87
CA ALA A 140 -24.90 -19.33 -28.87
C ALA A 140 -26.15 -18.74 -29.58
N GLU A 141 -27.30 -18.71 -28.90
CA GLU A 141 -28.55 -18.17 -29.43
C GLU A 141 -28.78 -16.76 -28.89
N GLN A 142 -27.96 -15.80 -29.33
CA GLN A 142 -28.32 -14.38 -29.31
C GLN A 142 -27.37 -13.49 -30.15
N VAL A 143 -27.02 -13.92 -31.36
CA VAL A 143 -26.45 -13.00 -32.38
C VAL A 143 -26.98 -13.35 -33.76
N LEU A 144 -28.29 -13.19 -33.97
CA LEU A 144 -28.92 -13.23 -35.29
C LEU A 144 -30.07 -12.21 -35.33
N ILE A 145 -29.75 -10.93 -35.20
CA ILE A 145 -30.67 -9.86 -35.64
C ILE A 145 -29.85 -8.80 -36.38
N ALA A 146 -30.31 -8.49 -37.60
CA ALA A 146 -29.87 -7.45 -38.53
C ALA A 146 -28.75 -7.81 -39.51
N SER A 147 -29.08 -8.62 -40.52
CA SER A 147 -28.51 -8.47 -41.87
C SER A 147 -29.57 -8.87 -42.89
N ASN A 148 -30.49 -7.95 -43.19
CA ASN A 148 -31.35 -8.01 -44.38
C ASN A 148 -31.88 -6.61 -44.69
N ILE A 149 -31.01 -5.74 -45.23
CA ILE A 149 -31.44 -4.59 -46.03
C ILE A 149 -30.51 -4.51 -47.24
N THR A 150 -31.01 -5.00 -48.37
CA THR A 150 -30.51 -4.70 -49.72
C THR A 150 -30.74 -3.22 -50.05
N PRO A 151 -29.74 -2.47 -50.55
CA PRO A 151 -30.01 -1.18 -51.14
C PRO A 151 -30.52 -1.37 -52.57
N THR A 152 -31.77 -0.98 -52.81
CA THR A 152 -32.30 -0.77 -54.15
C THR A 152 -31.56 0.41 -54.78
N VAL A 153 -30.85 0.15 -55.87
CA VAL A 153 -30.21 1.18 -56.68
C VAL A 153 -31.29 1.91 -57.47
N THR A 154 -31.52 3.18 -57.16
CA THR A 154 -32.17 4.13 -58.06
C THR A 154 -31.15 5.18 -58.48
N ASN A 155 -31.06 5.34 -59.79
CA ASN A 155 -30.10 6.15 -60.51
C ASN A 155 -30.75 7.49 -60.89
N PHE A 156 -29.91 8.50 -61.14
CA PHE A 156 -30.17 9.81 -61.78
C PHE A 156 -30.71 11.00 -60.97
N ASP A 157 -29.81 11.99 -60.85
CA ASP A 157 -30.01 13.42 -61.09
C ASP A 157 -31.29 14.08 -60.56
N GLN A 158 -31.18 14.63 -59.34
CA GLN A 158 -31.88 15.87 -58.98
C GLN A 158 -31.11 16.58 -57.87
N MET A 159 -30.24 17.52 -58.26
CA MET A 159 -29.82 18.62 -57.37
C MET A 159 -31.03 19.53 -57.16
N GLN A 160 -31.80 19.28 -56.10
CA GLN A 160 -32.66 20.31 -55.51
C GLN A 160 -31.97 20.86 -54.26
N GLN A 161 -31.66 22.15 -54.31
CA GLN A 161 -31.25 22.94 -53.15
C GLN A 161 -32.42 22.93 -52.15
N TYR A 162 -32.29 22.14 -51.08
CA TYR A 162 -33.15 22.27 -49.92
C TYR A 162 -32.67 23.47 -49.08
N PRO A 163 -33.57 24.33 -48.61
CA PRO A 163 -33.21 25.37 -47.65
C PRO A 163 -32.67 24.71 -46.38
N GLU A 164 -31.65 25.34 -45.80
CA GLU A 164 -31.00 24.98 -44.55
C GLU A 164 -32.05 24.94 -43.43
N VAL A 165 -32.64 23.77 -43.20
CA VAL A 165 -33.48 23.52 -42.02
C VAL A 165 -32.52 23.52 -40.85
N GLN A 166 -32.58 24.55 -40.01
CA GLN A 166 -32.02 24.50 -38.66
C GLN A 166 -32.65 23.31 -37.95
N SER A 167 -31.96 22.17 -38.00
CA SER A 167 -32.31 21.04 -37.16
C SER A 167 -31.99 21.47 -35.74
N ASP A 168 -33.02 21.82 -34.98
CA ASP A 168 -32.98 21.72 -33.53
C ASP A 168 -32.60 20.27 -33.20
N VAL A 169 -31.30 20.00 -33.11
CA VAL A 169 -30.79 18.70 -32.66
C VAL A 169 -31.37 18.53 -31.27
N PRO A 170 -32.28 17.57 -31.06
CA PRO A 170 -32.88 17.38 -29.76
C PRO A 170 -31.75 17.13 -28.77
N ASN A 171 -31.60 18.12 -27.89
CA ASN A 171 -30.69 18.20 -26.76
C ASN A 171 -30.37 16.78 -26.27
N GLU A 172 -29.14 16.32 -26.46
CA GLU A 172 -28.67 14.93 -26.28
C GLU A 172 -29.47 14.25 -25.18
N GLY A 173 -30.55 13.59 -25.61
CA GLY A 173 -31.51 12.98 -24.72
C GLY A 173 -30.73 11.95 -23.93
N THR A 174 -30.79 12.08 -22.61
CA THR A 174 -30.49 11.06 -21.61
C THR A 174 -30.58 9.68 -22.25
N ILE A 175 -29.43 9.13 -22.66
CA ILE A 175 -29.40 7.86 -23.38
C ILE A 175 -30.06 6.86 -22.45
N ALA A 176 -31.27 6.45 -22.83
CA ALA A 176 -32.01 5.39 -22.19
C ALA A 176 -31.09 4.18 -22.18
N TRP A 177 -30.71 3.74 -20.97
CA TRP A 177 -30.10 2.47 -20.62
C TRP A 177 -29.38 1.72 -21.78
N ASP A 178 -28.04 1.68 -21.72
CA ASP A 178 -27.24 0.89 -22.66
C ASP A 178 -26.95 -0.51 -22.07
N PRO A 179 -27.62 -1.59 -22.54
CA PRO A 179 -27.43 -2.94 -22.01
C PRO A 179 -25.96 -3.41 -22.05
N ARG A 180 -25.16 -2.93 -23.00
CA ARG A 180 -23.77 -3.35 -23.14
C ARG A 180 -22.89 -2.71 -22.08
N LYS A 181 -23.14 -1.44 -21.74
CA LYS A 181 -22.43 -0.76 -20.65
C LYS A 181 -22.77 -1.39 -19.30
N ASP A 182 -24.04 -1.75 -19.10
CA ASP A 182 -24.48 -2.41 -17.87
C ASP A 182 -23.91 -3.83 -17.75
N ALA A 183 -23.97 -4.63 -18.82
CA ALA A 183 -23.36 -5.96 -18.84
C ALA A 183 -21.85 -5.89 -18.57
N LYS A 184 -21.15 -4.93 -19.18
CA LYS A 184 -19.73 -4.70 -18.91
C LYS A 184 -19.50 -4.31 -17.44
N LYS A 185 -20.33 -3.44 -16.87
CA LYS A 185 -20.22 -3.05 -15.45
C LYS A 185 -20.39 -4.25 -14.51
N GLN A 186 -21.32 -5.16 -14.81
CA GLN A 186 -21.52 -6.39 -14.01
C GLN A 186 -20.32 -7.34 -14.11
N ILE A 187 -19.75 -7.52 -15.31
CA ILE A 187 -18.53 -8.31 -15.52
C ILE A 187 -17.36 -7.67 -14.77
N ASP A 188 -17.17 -6.35 -14.91
CA ASP A 188 -16.12 -5.60 -14.24
C ASP A 188 -16.25 -5.69 -12.71
N LYS A 189 -17.48 -5.68 -12.17
CA LYS A 189 -17.74 -5.87 -10.73
C LYS A 189 -17.40 -7.28 -10.24
N GLY A 190 -17.66 -8.31 -11.06
CA GLY A 190 -17.26 -9.68 -10.73
C GLY A 190 -15.74 -9.88 -10.81
N LEU A 191 -15.08 -9.24 -11.79
CA LEU A 191 -13.65 -9.36 -12.01
C LEU A 191 -12.82 -8.52 -11.02
N TYR A 192 -13.31 -7.33 -10.66
CA TYR A 192 -12.67 -6.35 -9.76
C TYR A 192 -13.60 -5.99 -8.59
N PRO A 193 -13.82 -6.93 -7.65
CA PRO A 193 -14.85 -6.80 -6.62
C PRO A 193 -14.62 -5.65 -5.64
N HIS A 194 -13.39 -5.15 -5.52
CA HIS A 194 -13.02 -4.12 -4.55
C HIS A 194 -12.85 -2.73 -5.18
N ARG A 195 -12.97 -2.60 -6.50
CA ARG A 195 -12.69 -1.35 -7.21
C ARG A 195 -13.61 -0.19 -6.83
N GLU A 196 -14.85 -0.48 -6.46
CA GLU A 196 -15.82 0.57 -6.07
C GLU A 196 -15.53 1.13 -4.66
N ASN A 197 -15.03 0.31 -3.74
CA ASN A 197 -14.77 0.69 -2.33
C ASN A 197 -13.41 0.12 -1.82
N PRO A 198 -12.27 0.47 -2.43
CA PRO A 198 -10.97 -0.09 -2.04
C PRO A 198 -10.55 0.27 -0.61
N GLU A 199 -11.10 1.33 -0.03
CA GLU A 199 -10.85 1.79 1.34
C GLU A 199 -11.39 0.85 2.43
N GLU A 200 -12.39 0.01 2.14
CA GLU A 200 -12.90 -0.99 3.09
C GLU A 200 -11.82 -2.01 3.50
N TRP A 201 -10.83 -2.19 2.62
CA TRP A 201 -9.68 -3.08 2.74
C TRP A 201 -8.45 -2.40 3.32
N VAL A 202 -8.59 -1.17 3.81
CA VAL A 202 -7.57 -0.48 4.59
C VAL A 202 -7.94 -0.49 6.07
N ASP A 203 -6.96 -0.75 6.93
CA ASP A 203 -7.08 -0.48 8.37
C ASP A 203 -6.28 0.80 8.70
N ASN A 204 -6.98 1.94 8.77
CA ASN A 204 -6.32 3.23 9.00
C ASN A 204 -5.66 3.32 10.38
N GLU A 205 -6.16 2.58 11.37
CA GLU A 205 -5.54 2.55 12.70
C GLU A 205 -4.26 1.71 12.69
N ALA A 206 -4.26 0.58 11.97
CA ALA A 206 -3.05 -0.19 11.71
C ALA A 206 -2.02 0.63 10.91
N ALA A 207 -2.45 1.41 9.91
CA ALA A 207 -1.56 2.30 9.14
C ALA A 207 -0.91 3.35 10.04
N ARG A 208 -1.70 3.96 10.94
CA ARG A 208 -1.21 4.87 11.97
C ARG A 208 -0.18 4.19 12.88
N LEU A 209 -0.51 3.01 13.40
CA LEU A 209 0.37 2.25 14.29
C LEU A 209 1.67 1.83 13.59
N ALA A 210 1.60 1.30 12.38
CA ALA A 210 2.75 0.93 11.57
C ALA A 210 3.71 2.11 11.40
N SER A 211 3.19 3.29 11.07
CA SER A 211 4.01 4.50 10.94
C SER A 211 4.70 4.94 12.23
N GLN A 212 4.28 4.43 13.39
CA GLN A 212 4.87 4.74 14.70
C GLN A 212 5.81 3.64 15.19
N CYS A 213 5.52 2.38 14.86
CA CYS A 213 6.26 1.22 15.34
C CYS A 213 7.55 0.94 14.53
N PHE A 214 7.59 1.30 13.25
CA PHE A 214 8.76 1.08 12.41
C PHE A 214 9.68 2.31 12.41
N PRO A 215 10.92 2.25 12.95
CA PRO A 215 11.69 3.44 13.30
C PRO A 215 12.02 4.40 12.16
N ARG A 216 12.38 3.89 10.97
CA ARG A 216 12.74 4.74 9.82
C ARG A 216 11.50 5.30 9.17
N LEU A 217 10.44 4.50 9.08
CA LEU A 217 9.15 4.96 8.62
C LEU A 217 8.58 6.04 9.57
N ALA A 218 8.76 5.91 10.88
CA ALA A 218 8.38 6.92 11.86
C ALA A 218 9.17 8.21 11.67
N ALA A 219 10.50 8.12 11.53
CA ALA A 219 11.35 9.26 11.24
C ALA A 219 10.96 9.93 9.90
N TYR A 220 10.64 9.14 8.88
CA TYR A 220 10.12 9.61 7.60
C TYR A 220 8.79 10.35 7.79
N SER A 221 7.84 9.76 8.52
CA SER A 221 6.53 10.35 8.76
C SER A 221 6.65 11.72 9.44
N VAL A 222 7.56 11.88 10.41
CA VAL A 222 7.85 13.18 11.05
C VAL A 222 8.42 14.20 10.06
N ARG A 223 9.34 13.80 9.17
CA ARG A 223 9.93 14.72 8.17
C ARG A 223 8.94 15.15 7.09
N HIS A 224 7.90 14.37 6.86
CA HIS A 224 6.90 14.59 5.81
C HIS A 224 5.49 14.79 6.39
N GLU A 225 5.39 15.55 7.48
CA GLU A 225 4.11 16.05 8.03
C GLU A 225 3.04 14.96 8.30
N GLY A 226 3.47 13.75 8.67
CA GLY A 226 2.57 12.65 8.94
C GLY A 226 2.08 11.91 7.68
N ILE A 227 2.77 12.01 6.54
CA ILE A 227 2.36 11.31 5.30
C ILE A 227 2.44 9.78 5.41
N GLY A 228 3.16 9.24 6.40
CA GLY A 228 3.42 7.79 6.53
C GLY A 228 2.15 6.92 6.47
N PRO A 229 1.16 7.14 7.37
CA PRO A 229 -0.12 6.43 7.33
C PRO A 229 -0.86 6.58 6.00
N HIS A 230 -0.87 7.78 5.43
CA HIS A 230 -1.56 8.05 4.16
C HIS A 230 -0.93 7.29 3.00
N LEU A 231 0.40 7.18 2.97
CA LEU A 231 1.12 6.39 1.97
C LEU A 231 0.81 4.89 2.08
N ILE A 232 0.75 4.35 3.30
CA ILE A 232 0.34 2.95 3.52
C ILE A 232 -1.08 2.72 3.00
N SER A 233 -2.03 3.57 3.40
CA SER A 233 -3.42 3.48 2.95
C SER A 233 -3.55 3.61 1.43
N ALA A 234 -2.80 4.54 0.82
CA ALA A 234 -2.81 4.75 -0.63
C ALA A 234 -2.29 3.55 -1.42
N ILE A 235 -1.24 2.88 -0.94
CA ILE A 235 -0.73 1.64 -1.55
C ILE A 235 -1.79 0.55 -1.48
N LEU A 236 -2.38 0.30 -0.29
CA LEU A 236 -3.44 -0.71 -0.14
C LEU A 236 -4.65 -0.42 -1.03
N GLN A 237 -5.11 0.83 -1.09
CA GLN A 237 -6.23 1.20 -1.97
C GLN A 237 -5.90 0.94 -3.44
N ASN A 238 -4.66 1.24 -3.88
CA ASN A 238 -4.24 0.92 -5.23
C ASN A 238 -4.28 -0.59 -5.50
N GLU A 239 -3.71 -1.41 -4.61
CA GLU A 239 -3.71 -2.87 -4.79
C GLU A 239 -5.13 -3.44 -4.83
N GLN A 240 -6.03 -2.91 -4.01
CA GLN A 240 -7.43 -3.34 -3.96
C GLN A 240 -8.24 -2.85 -5.16
N THR A 241 -7.93 -1.66 -5.70
CA THR A 241 -8.55 -1.15 -6.94
C THR A 241 -8.30 -2.07 -8.15
N TYR A 242 -7.13 -2.70 -8.17
CA TYR A 242 -6.68 -3.59 -9.25
C TYR A 242 -6.73 -5.08 -8.91
N TYR A 243 -7.20 -5.44 -7.72
CA TYR A 243 -7.40 -6.83 -7.31
C TYR A 243 -8.32 -7.57 -8.28
N ARG A 244 -7.90 -8.76 -8.71
CA ARG A 244 -8.58 -9.56 -9.72
C ARG A 244 -9.02 -10.90 -9.16
N SER A 245 -10.32 -11.14 -9.16
CA SER A 245 -10.92 -12.41 -8.69
C SER A 245 -10.35 -13.64 -9.40
N ASP A 246 -10.01 -13.54 -10.69
CA ASP A 246 -9.52 -14.66 -11.50
C ASP A 246 -8.03 -14.97 -11.30
N LYS A 247 -7.28 -14.09 -10.65
CA LYS A 247 -5.83 -14.24 -10.41
C LYS A 247 -5.48 -14.36 -8.94
N ASP A 248 -6.08 -13.51 -8.11
CA ASP A 248 -5.60 -13.26 -6.75
C ASP A 248 -6.43 -14.05 -5.72
N ALA A 249 -7.69 -14.36 -6.02
CA ALA A 249 -8.56 -15.07 -5.09
C ALA A 249 -8.13 -16.52 -4.82
N VAL A 250 -7.55 -17.20 -5.81
CA VAL A 250 -7.10 -18.60 -5.65
C VAL A 250 -5.88 -18.69 -4.72
N PRO A 251 -4.78 -17.94 -4.94
CA PRO A 251 -3.68 -17.86 -3.97
C PRO A 251 -4.16 -17.50 -2.56
N ASP A 252 -5.04 -16.52 -2.43
CA ASP A 252 -5.58 -16.11 -1.13
C ASP A 252 -6.39 -17.21 -0.44
N ALA A 253 -7.17 -17.98 -1.20
CA ALA A 253 -7.93 -19.10 -0.67
C ALA A 253 -7.02 -20.26 -0.24
N VAL A 254 -5.95 -20.53 -0.99
CA VAL A 254 -4.99 -21.58 -0.65
C VAL A 254 -4.20 -21.19 0.60
N VAL A 255 -3.71 -19.95 0.69
CA VAL A 255 -3.03 -19.45 1.89
C VAL A 255 -3.93 -19.47 3.12
N ARG A 256 -5.19 -19.03 3.00
CA ARG A 256 -6.15 -19.07 4.12
C ARG A 256 -6.39 -20.49 4.64
N ARG A 257 -6.26 -21.50 3.79
CA ARG A 257 -6.50 -22.91 4.17
C ARG A 257 -5.26 -23.61 4.68
N THR A 258 -4.10 -23.31 4.12
CA THR A 258 -2.88 -24.11 4.32
C THR A 258 -1.76 -23.35 5.02
N GLY A 259 -1.86 -22.03 5.10
CA GLY A 259 -0.81 -21.14 5.58
C GLY A 259 0.42 -21.07 4.66
N ALA A 260 0.43 -21.77 3.53
CA ALA A 260 1.58 -21.87 2.64
C ALA A 260 1.19 -21.77 1.16
N LEU A 261 2.16 -21.39 0.34
CA LEU A 261 2.09 -21.53 -1.13
C LEU A 261 3.36 -22.20 -1.65
N PRO A 262 3.24 -23.06 -2.66
CA PRO A 262 4.39 -23.70 -3.29
C PRO A 262 5.22 -22.73 -4.15
N LEU A 263 4.64 -21.59 -4.54
CA LEU A 263 5.25 -20.58 -5.40
C LEU A 263 5.28 -19.22 -4.69
N ASP A 264 6.25 -18.39 -5.07
CA ASP A 264 6.36 -17.01 -4.58
C ASP A 264 5.35 -16.08 -5.28
N MET A 265 4.08 -16.25 -4.92
CA MET A 265 2.97 -15.45 -5.43
C MET A 265 2.67 -14.27 -4.49
N THR A 266 1.92 -13.30 -5.00
CA THR A 266 1.34 -12.21 -4.22
C THR A 266 0.07 -12.68 -3.51
N VAL A 267 -0.12 -12.26 -2.26
CA VAL A 267 -1.30 -12.64 -1.47
C VAL A 267 -1.81 -11.50 -0.60
N GLY A 268 -3.09 -11.61 -0.25
CA GLY A 268 -3.80 -10.78 0.71
C GLY A 268 -4.12 -9.37 0.23
N PRO A 269 -4.66 -8.52 1.11
CA PRO A 269 -5.04 -7.15 0.76
C PRO A 269 -3.90 -6.30 0.21
N ALA A 270 -2.67 -6.56 0.67
CA ALA A 270 -1.48 -5.88 0.20
C ALA A 270 -0.93 -6.44 -1.12
N GLN A 271 -1.42 -7.59 -1.61
CA GLN A 271 -0.85 -8.27 -2.79
C GLN A 271 0.68 -8.40 -2.69
N MET A 272 1.18 -8.79 -1.50
CA MET A 272 2.61 -8.87 -1.23
C MET A 272 3.15 -10.27 -1.54
N LYS A 273 4.32 -10.34 -2.17
CA LYS A 273 5.01 -11.63 -2.42
C LYS A 273 5.29 -12.36 -1.11
N VAL A 274 5.09 -13.68 -1.10
CA VAL A 274 5.34 -14.55 0.06
C VAL A 274 6.79 -14.45 0.55
N SER A 275 7.77 -14.33 -0.34
CA SER A 275 9.18 -14.14 0.00
C SER A 275 9.40 -12.84 0.79
N ASN A 276 8.77 -11.75 0.37
CA ASN A 276 8.81 -10.47 1.08
C ASN A 276 8.12 -10.58 2.44
N ILE A 277 6.95 -11.23 2.53
CA ILE A 277 6.25 -11.42 3.81
C ILE A 277 7.14 -12.16 4.82
N LYS A 278 7.75 -13.27 4.40
CA LYS A 278 8.66 -14.07 5.23
C LYS A 278 9.88 -13.27 5.65
N HIS A 279 10.48 -12.53 4.72
CA HIS A 279 11.61 -11.64 5.02
C HIS A 279 11.23 -10.61 6.08
N LEU A 280 10.12 -9.90 5.91
CA LEU A 280 9.69 -8.86 6.85
C LEU A 280 9.35 -9.44 8.23
N ALA A 281 8.69 -10.59 8.30
CA ALA A 281 8.42 -11.24 9.59
C ALA A 281 9.71 -11.68 10.31
N GLN A 282 10.74 -12.08 9.57
CA GLN A 282 12.07 -12.38 10.13
C GLN A 282 12.83 -11.12 10.55
N THR A 283 12.68 -10.02 9.82
CA THR A 283 13.32 -8.73 10.11
C THR A 283 12.67 -8.02 11.30
N TYR A 284 11.35 -8.13 11.46
CA TYR A 284 10.57 -7.43 12.49
C TYR A 284 9.73 -8.38 13.37
N PRO A 285 10.31 -9.42 14.00
CA PRO A 285 9.56 -10.44 14.74
C PRO A 285 8.87 -9.88 15.99
N ASP A 286 9.42 -8.84 16.60
CA ASP A 286 8.84 -8.17 17.78
C ASP A 286 7.52 -7.44 17.47
N ILE A 287 7.29 -7.06 16.21
CA ILE A 287 6.11 -6.30 15.76
C ILE A 287 5.14 -7.20 15.00
N LEU A 288 5.66 -8.05 14.11
CA LEU A 288 4.87 -8.89 13.20
C LEU A 288 4.65 -10.31 13.74
N GLY A 289 5.23 -10.67 14.89
CA GLY A 289 5.10 -12.00 15.47
C GLY A 289 5.91 -13.07 14.73
N SER A 290 5.48 -14.33 14.86
CA SER A 290 6.19 -15.48 14.29
C SER A 290 6.15 -15.49 12.75
N ALA A 291 7.29 -15.77 12.14
CA ALA A 291 7.39 -15.94 10.69
C ALA A 291 6.61 -17.16 10.15
N SER A 292 6.37 -18.19 10.98
CA SER A 292 5.64 -19.41 10.58
C SER A 292 4.23 -19.12 10.07
N ASP A 293 3.56 -18.15 10.69
CA ASP A 293 2.13 -17.89 10.45
C ASP A 293 1.93 -16.62 9.61
N SER A 294 3.01 -15.89 9.33
CA SER A 294 2.99 -14.60 8.65
C SER A 294 2.31 -14.63 7.28
N THR A 295 2.46 -15.74 6.54
CA THR A 295 1.82 -15.88 5.21
C THR A 295 0.30 -16.04 5.35
N HIS A 296 -0.16 -16.84 6.31
CA HIS A 296 -1.58 -16.97 6.62
C HIS A 296 -2.19 -15.62 7.05
N LEU A 297 -1.51 -14.95 7.99
CA LEU A 297 -1.93 -13.66 8.52
C LEU A 297 -1.91 -12.54 7.49
N ALA A 298 -1.11 -12.64 6.42
CA ALA A 298 -1.10 -11.65 5.35
C ALA A 298 -2.44 -11.48 4.63
N THR A 299 -3.39 -12.42 4.80
CA THR A 299 -4.75 -12.31 4.27
C THR A 299 -5.69 -11.49 5.17
N ASP A 300 -5.28 -11.23 6.42
CA ASP A 300 -5.96 -10.30 7.32
C ASP A 300 -5.63 -8.84 7.00
N LYS A 301 -6.64 -7.98 7.08
CA LYS A 301 -6.53 -6.56 6.72
C LYS A 301 -5.55 -5.79 7.61
N TRP A 302 -5.62 -6.02 8.92
CA TRP A 302 -4.77 -5.33 9.88
C TRP A 302 -3.32 -5.74 9.68
N TYR A 303 -3.06 -7.05 9.56
CA TYR A 303 -1.71 -7.57 9.37
C TYR A 303 -1.10 -7.18 8.02
N ALA A 304 -1.89 -7.23 6.93
CA ALA A 304 -1.47 -6.73 5.62
C ALA A 304 -1.06 -5.25 5.67
N THR A 305 -1.77 -4.44 6.45
CA THR A 305 -1.42 -3.03 6.66
C THR A 305 -0.10 -2.85 7.40
N MET A 306 0.13 -3.65 8.44
CA MET A 306 1.41 -3.65 9.16
C MET A 306 2.57 -4.12 8.25
N LEU A 307 2.35 -5.10 7.38
CA LEU A 307 3.34 -5.56 6.41
C LEU A 307 3.73 -4.46 5.42
N VAL A 308 2.78 -3.67 4.91
CA VAL A 308 3.10 -2.51 4.05
C VAL A 308 3.98 -1.51 4.79
N GLY A 309 3.67 -1.20 6.05
CA GLY A 309 4.53 -0.34 6.87
C GLY A 309 5.94 -0.89 7.08
N ALA A 310 6.07 -2.19 7.39
CA ALA A 310 7.35 -2.88 7.52
C ALA A 310 8.16 -2.84 6.21
N TYR A 311 7.48 -3.06 5.09
CA TYR A 311 8.08 -2.99 3.76
C TYR A 311 8.64 -1.59 3.47
N LEU A 312 7.89 -0.54 3.78
CA LEU A 312 8.36 0.83 3.58
C LEU A 312 9.58 1.16 4.46
N ASP A 313 9.62 0.69 5.71
CA ASP A 313 10.79 0.84 6.59
C ASP A 313 12.04 0.16 6.02
N ASP A 314 11.88 -1.08 5.53
CA ASP A 314 12.94 -1.85 4.87
C ASP A 314 13.44 -1.13 3.59
N LYS A 315 12.54 -0.54 2.81
CA LYS A 315 12.91 0.22 1.60
C LYS A 315 13.61 1.53 1.92
N ILE A 316 13.22 2.24 2.98
CA ILE A 316 13.97 3.41 3.45
C ILE A 316 15.41 2.99 3.79
N GLN A 317 15.58 1.92 4.57
CA GLN A 317 16.91 1.39 4.90
C GLN A 317 17.71 1.03 3.64
N THR A 318 17.08 0.35 2.69
CA THR A 318 17.70 -0.06 1.43
C THR A 318 18.18 1.16 0.63
N PHE A 319 17.34 2.19 0.46
CA PHE A 319 17.70 3.37 -0.31
C PHE A 319 18.73 4.27 0.39
N GLU A 320 18.68 4.39 1.71
CA GLU A 320 19.73 5.04 2.50
C GLU A 320 21.09 4.35 2.30
N SER A 321 21.09 3.01 2.30
CA SER A 321 22.29 2.20 2.06
C SER A 321 22.80 2.37 0.63
N TRP A 322 21.95 2.16 -0.38
CA TRP A 322 22.31 2.25 -1.80
C TRP A 322 22.72 3.67 -2.23
N SER A 323 22.22 4.70 -1.56
CA SER A 323 22.64 6.08 -1.82
C SER A 323 24.09 6.34 -1.40
N LYS A 324 24.55 5.66 -0.33
CA LYS A 324 25.93 5.75 0.17
C LYS A 324 26.86 4.75 -0.52
N HIS A 325 26.35 3.55 -0.76
CA HIS A 325 27.09 2.41 -1.29
C HIS A 325 26.26 1.72 -2.38
N PRO A 326 26.29 2.24 -3.62
CA PRO A 326 25.54 1.63 -4.71
C PRO A 326 25.94 0.15 -4.90
N PRO A 327 24.98 -0.79 -4.90
CA PRO A 327 25.27 -2.20 -5.14
C PRO A 327 25.78 -2.43 -6.57
N ASP A 328 26.48 -3.54 -6.75
CA ASP A 328 26.83 -4.05 -8.08
C ASP A 328 25.55 -4.53 -8.80
N ARG A 329 25.19 -3.84 -9.89
CA ARG A 329 23.96 -4.08 -10.67
C ARG A 329 23.89 -5.50 -11.24
N THR A 330 25.03 -6.17 -11.44
CA THR A 330 25.06 -7.54 -11.95
C THR A 330 24.56 -8.56 -10.92
N LYS A 331 24.73 -8.25 -9.62
CA LYS A 331 24.35 -9.09 -8.48
C LYS A 331 22.92 -8.87 -8.00
N LEU A 332 22.26 -7.82 -8.46
CA LEU A 332 20.88 -7.53 -8.12
C LEU A 332 19.93 -8.53 -8.79
N THR A 333 18.89 -8.94 -8.07
CA THR A 333 17.74 -9.65 -8.64
C THR A 333 16.99 -8.75 -9.63
N LYS A 334 16.05 -9.32 -10.40
CA LYS A 334 15.25 -8.54 -11.36
C LYS A 334 14.46 -7.43 -10.66
N ASP A 335 13.83 -7.72 -9.54
CA ASP A 335 13.03 -6.75 -8.78
C ASP A 335 13.90 -5.65 -8.17
N GLU A 336 15.04 -6.01 -7.59
CA GLU A 336 16.00 -5.04 -7.06
C GLU A 336 16.57 -4.14 -8.16
N ARG A 337 16.81 -4.68 -9.36
CA ARG A 337 17.20 -3.85 -10.52
C ARG A 337 16.13 -2.83 -10.87
N TYR A 338 14.85 -3.20 -10.88
CA TYR A 338 13.78 -2.24 -11.09
C TYR A 338 13.70 -1.19 -9.99
N GLN A 339 13.89 -1.56 -8.71
CA GLN A 339 13.96 -0.58 -7.61
C GLN A 339 15.15 0.36 -7.78
N TYR A 340 16.31 -0.17 -8.16
CA TYR A 340 17.52 0.60 -8.41
C TYR A 340 17.34 1.57 -9.58
N ASP A 341 16.68 1.15 -10.66
CA ASP A 341 16.55 1.93 -11.88
C ASP A 341 15.39 2.96 -11.82
N HIS A 342 14.35 2.70 -11.00
CA HIS A 342 13.15 3.54 -10.99
C HIS A 342 12.90 4.26 -9.66
N ALA A 343 13.15 3.63 -8.52
CA ALA A 343 12.86 4.21 -7.21
C ALA A 343 14.06 4.98 -6.63
N LEU A 344 15.28 4.44 -6.74
CA LEU A 344 16.48 5.09 -6.20
C LEU A 344 16.76 6.49 -6.81
N PRO A 345 16.56 6.75 -8.13
CA PRO A 345 16.73 8.10 -8.67
C PRO A 345 15.75 9.12 -8.05
N LEU A 346 14.50 8.69 -7.80
CA LEU A 346 13.50 9.53 -7.11
C LEU A 346 13.93 9.81 -5.67
N TRP A 347 14.46 8.81 -4.97
CA TRP A 347 14.98 8.94 -3.63
C TRP A 347 16.13 9.96 -3.57
N LYS A 348 17.11 9.84 -4.46
CA LYS A 348 18.26 10.76 -4.55
C LYS A 348 17.85 12.19 -4.92
N ALA A 349 16.73 12.36 -5.61
CA ALA A 349 16.17 13.68 -5.94
C ALA A 349 15.35 14.29 -4.79
N GLY A 350 15.31 13.66 -3.60
CA GLY A 350 14.51 14.12 -2.46
C GLY A 350 13.01 13.86 -2.61
N MET A 351 12.59 13.13 -3.64
CA MET A 351 11.19 12.74 -3.84
C MET A 351 10.87 11.43 -3.10
N GLU A 352 11.15 11.40 -1.79
CA GLU A 352 11.08 10.18 -0.96
C GLU A 352 9.70 9.49 -1.06
N THR A 353 8.59 10.22 -0.96
CA THR A 353 7.23 9.65 -1.10
C THR A 353 7.01 8.93 -2.43
N LYS A 354 7.49 9.52 -3.54
CA LYS A 354 7.37 8.91 -4.87
C LYS A 354 8.28 7.70 -5.02
N ALA A 355 9.48 7.75 -4.45
CA ALA A 355 10.40 6.62 -4.43
C ALA A 355 9.80 5.43 -3.68
N LEU A 356 9.21 5.68 -2.51
CA LEU A 356 8.56 4.65 -1.71
C LEU A 356 7.33 4.06 -2.41
N ALA A 357 6.45 4.90 -2.98
CA ALA A 357 5.35 4.42 -3.81
C ALA A 357 5.85 3.58 -5.00
N MET A 358 6.83 4.07 -5.76
CA MET A 358 7.43 3.34 -6.89
C MET A 358 8.07 2.01 -6.46
N SER A 359 8.64 1.94 -5.25
CA SER A 359 9.36 0.75 -4.78
C SER A 359 8.46 -0.47 -4.61
N TYR A 360 7.16 -0.26 -4.37
CA TYR A 360 6.19 -1.32 -4.08
C TYR A 360 5.90 -2.18 -5.32
N ASN A 361 5.64 -1.54 -6.46
CA ASN A 361 5.51 -2.20 -7.76
C ASN A 361 6.30 -1.43 -8.84
N PRO A 362 7.64 -1.60 -8.87
CA PRO A 362 8.51 -0.80 -9.74
C PRO A 362 8.37 -1.20 -11.21
N ALA A 363 7.90 -2.41 -11.49
CA ALA A 363 7.59 -2.87 -12.85
C ALA A 363 6.36 -2.16 -13.44
N GLY A 364 5.42 -1.71 -12.59
CA GLY A 364 4.28 -0.88 -13.00
C GLY A 364 4.66 0.55 -13.40
N GLY A 365 5.89 0.98 -13.07
CA GLY A 365 6.44 2.26 -13.49
C GLY A 365 5.56 3.45 -13.13
N LYS A 366 5.38 4.39 -14.08
CA LYS A 366 4.63 5.63 -13.86
C LYS A 366 3.15 5.39 -13.59
N ASP A 367 2.54 4.35 -14.14
CA ASP A 367 1.13 4.09 -13.96
C ASP A 367 0.82 3.71 -12.51
N HIS A 368 1.62 2.79 -11.94
CA HIS A 368 1.53 2.45 -10.52
C HIS A 368 1.74 3.68 -9.64
N LEU A 369 2.83 4.42 -9.87
CA LEU A 369 3.11 5.64 -9.10
C LEU A 369 1.94 6.62 -9.15
N ASN A 370 1.43 6.94 -10.34
CA ASN A 370 0.34 7.90 -10.50
C ASN A 370 -0.95 7.41 -9.84
N ASN A 371 -1.22 6.10 -9.85
CA ASN A 371 -2.40 5.56 -9.19
C ASN A 371 -2.29 5.64 -7.67
N VAL A 372 -1.14 5.29 -7.08
CA VAL A 372 -0.91 5.47 -5.64
C VAL A 372 -1.03 6.95 -5.25
N LEU A 373 -0.44 7.86 -6.04
CA LEU A 373 -0.51 9.31 -5.75
C LEU A 373 -1.94 9.88 -5.80
N LYS A 374 -2.87 9.27 -6.55
CA LYS A 374 -4.29 9.70 -6.57
C LYS A 374 -5.01 9.44 -5.24
N HIS A 375 -4.50 8.51 -4.43
CA HIS A 375 -5.07 8.16 -3.13
C HIS A 375 -4.44 8.95 -1.96
N LEU A 376 -3.43 9.77 -2.22
CA LEU A 376 -2.86 10.67 -1.21
C LEU A 376 -3.71 11.95 -1.08
N PRO A 377 -3.82 12.53 0.13
CA PRO A 377 -4.62 13.72 0.41
C PRO A 377 -4.05 15.03 -0.17
#